data_AF-A0A962E1N1-F1
#
_entry.id   AF-A0A962E1N1-F1
#
_cell.length_a   1.000
_cell.length_b   1.000
_cell.length_c   1.000
_cell.angle_alpha   90.00
_cell.angle_beta   90.00
_cell.angle_gamma   90.00
#
_symmetry.space_group_name_H-M   'P 1'
#
loop_
_entity.id
_entity.type
_entity.pdbx_description
1 polymer ?
#
loop_
_entity_poly.entity_id
_entity_poly.type
_entity_poly.pdbx_seq_one_letter_code
_entity_poly.pdbx_strand_id
1 'polypeptide(L)'
;MSEQQPPPVHHSRFPRLRERLPEILLEAFSVLVAVLLAFAVEEWRDDRELAQRADEARVAIVAEIARNERELAGVQQDLQTTLEALENAAKATREGNPPDGLSLNVEVALLSSAAWKTALATDSSRRLDYAWMLQVSELYELQELYVRAQWQVVQKTATFGSRRDAPVEEVLAEVLGDFRLLNTLYQGLGESYRTTPR
;
A
#
# COMPACT_ATOMS: atom_id res chain seq x y z
N MET A 1 -2.08 103.95 -14.39
CA MET A 1 -2.96 103.10 -13.56
C MET A 1 -2.62 101.66 -13.89
N SER A 2 -1.82 101.00 -13.05
CA SER A 2 -1.44 99.60 -13.24
C SER A 2 -2.30 98.76 -12.30
N GLU A 3 -3.19 97.94 -12.86
CA GLU A 3 -3.91 96.91 -12.12
C GLU A 3 -2.94 95.80 -11.72
N GLN A 4 -2.76 95.60 -10.42
CA GLN A 4 -2.06 94.44 -9.86
C GLN A 4 -3.03 93.25 -9.86
N GLN A 5 -2.73 92.27 -10.71
CA GLN A 5 -3.42 90.98 -10.75
C GLN A 5 -2.96 90.11 -9.56
N PRO A 6 -3.88 89.51 -8.77
CA PRO A 6 -3.48 88.67 -7.64
C PRO A 6 -2.87 87.34 -8.12
N PRO A 7 -1.95 86.73 -7.34
CA PRO A 7 -1.25 85.52 -7.76
C PRO A 7 -2.17 84.29 -7.81
N PRO A 8 -1.87 83.28 -8.65
CA PRO A 8 -2.68 82.07 -8.75
C PRO A 8 -2.56 81.22 -7.48
N VAL A 9 -3.71 80.89 -6.89
CA VAL A 9 -3.81 80.00 -5.73
C VAL A 9 -3.60 78.57 -6.21
N HIS A 10 -2.46 77.96 -5.86
CA HIS A 10 -2.23 76.54 -6.09
C HIS A 10 -3.20 75.71 -5.22
N HIS A 11 -4.28 75.22 -5.82
CA HIS A 11 -5.13 74.20 -5.20
C HIS A 11 -4.32 72.91 -5.03
N SER A 12 -3.83 72.65 -3.82
CA SER A 12 -3.29 71.36 -3.42
C SER A 12 -4.40 70.30 -3.55
N ARG A 13 -4.34 69.49 -4.59
CA ARG A 13 -5.34 68.45 -4.92
C ARG A 13 -5.35 67.23 -3.98
N PHE A 14 -4.57 67.25 -2.89
CA PHE A 14 -4.26 66.07 -2.09
C PHE A 14 -4.82 65.96 -0.64
N PRO A 15 -5.55 66.92 -0.03
CA PRO A 15 -6.01 66.76 1.36
C PRO A 15 -7.18 65.74 1.50
N ARG A 16 -8.00 65.55 0.46
CA ARG A 16 -9.21 64.70 0.53
C ARG A 16 -8.94 63.18 0.49
N LEU A 17 -7.80 62.74 -0.05
CA LEU A 17 -7.44 61.32 -0.07
C LEU A 17 -7.04 60.81 1.32
N ARG A 18 -6.41 61.66 2.13
CA ARG A 18 -5.91 61.28 3.46
C ARG A 18 -7.05 61.02 4.46
N GLU A 19 -8.18 61.68 4.27
CA GLU A 19 -9.39 61.51 5.08
C GLU A 19 -10.18 60.24 4.71
N ARG A 20 -10.11 59.78 3.45
CA ARG A 20 -10.78 58.56 2.97
C ARG A 20 -9.92 57.29 3.05
N LEU A 21 -8.61 57.44 3.22
CA LEU A 21 -7.68 56.32 3.43
C LEU A 21 -8.10 55.32 4.52
N PRO A 22 -8.50 55.74 5.74
CA PRO A 22 -8.90 54.79 6.78
C PRO A 22 -10.16 53.99 6.40
N GLU A 23 -11.09 54.61 5.67
CA GLU A 23 -12.31 53.94 5.17
C GLU A 23 -11.97 52.89 4.11
N ILE A 24 -11.12 53.24 3.13
CA ILE A 24 -10.64 52.31 2.09
C ILE A 24 -9.81 51.17 2.71
N LEU A 25 -8.98 51.45 3.70
CA LEU A 25 -8.18 50.43 4.39
C LEU A 25 -9.06 49.48 5.19
N LEU A 26 -10.11 49.98 5.85
CA LEU A 26 -11.07 49.15 6.57
C LEU A 26 -11.86 48.24 5.60
N GLU A 27 -12.26 48.78 4.45
CA GLU A 27 -12.97 48.02 3.42
C GLU A 27 -12.09 46.94 2.81
N ALA A 28 -10.85 47.28 2.44
CA ALA A 28 -9.87 46.31 1.94
C ALA A 28 -9.53 45.24 3.00
N PHE A 29 -9.40 45.62 4.27
CA PHE A 29 -9.19 44.69 5.37
C PHE A 29 -10.40 43.76 5.56
N SER A 30 -11.62 44.28 5.44
CA SER A 30 -12.84 43.47 5.55
C SER A 30 -12.94 42.43 4.44
N VAL A 31 -12.60 42.80 3.21
CA VAL A 31 -12.50 41.87 2.08
C VAL A 31 -11.42 40.82 2.34
N LEU A 32 -10.24 41.23 2.82
CA LEU A 32 -9.16 40.30 3.17
C LEU A 32 -9.59 39.29 4.25
N VAL A 33 -10.25 39.75 5.31
CA VAL A 33 -10.76 38.88 6.39
C VAL A 33 -11.81 37.92 5.85
N ALA A 34 -12.74 38.37 5.02
CA ALA A 34 -13.75 37.50 4.41
C ALA A 34 -13.11 36.40 3.55
N VAL A 35 -12.10 36.74 2.76
CA VAL A 35 -11.34 35.77 1.94
C VAL A 35 -10.57 34.77 2.82
N LEU A 36 -9.90 35.25 3.87
CA LEU A 36 -9.19 34.37 4.81
C LEU A 36 -10.13 33.41 5.54
N LEU A 37 -11.32 33.88 5.93
CA LEU A 37 -12.35 33.03 6.55
C LEU A 37 -12.86 31.96 5.57
N ALA A 38 -13.07 32.33 4.30
CA ALA A 38 -13.45 31.35 3.28
C ALA A 38 -12.40 30.24 3.14
N PHE A 39 -11.12 30.60 3.04
CA PHE A 39 -10.03 29.61 2.99
C PHE A 39 -9.93 28.76 4.25
N ALA A 40 -10.10 29.35 5.43
CA ALA A 40 -10.05 28.61 6.69
C ALA A 40 -11.18 27.56 6.80
N VAL A 41 -12.39 27.89 6.31
CA VAL A 41 -13.53 26.96 6.29
C VAL A 41 -13.29 25.83 5.29
N GLU A 42 -12.75 26.15 4.09
CA GLU A 42 -12.40 25.15 3.08
C GLU A 42 -11.35 24.17 3.64
N GLU A 43 -10.26 24.69 4.21
CA GLU A 43 -9.18 23.87 4.78
C GLU A 43 -9.67 22.98 5.91
N TRP A 44 -10.53 23.50 6.80
CA TRP A 44 -11.11 22.69 7.88
C TRP A 44 -11.99 21.55 7.37
N ARG A 45 -12.76 21.78 6.31
CA ARG A 45 -13.60 20.74 5.70
C ARG A 45 -12.72 19.67 5.05
N ASP A 46 -11.74 20.10 4.28
CA ASP A 46 -10.84 19.20 3.54
C ASP A 46 -9.99 18.36 4.51
N ASP A 47 -9.53 18.95 5.62
CA ASP A 47 -8.85 18.25 6.71
C ASP A 47 -9.72 17.17 7.35
N ARG A 48 -11.01 17.45 7.53
CA ARG A 48 -11.97 16.48 8.09
C ARG A 48 -12.21 15.32 7.13
N GLU A 49 -12.40 15.63 5.85
CA GLU A 49 -12.62 14.62 4.83
C GLU A 49 -11.39 13.71 4.66
N LEU A 50 -10.19 14.30 4.71
CA LEU A 50 -8.94 13.54 4.65
C LEU A 50 -8.77 12.61 5.85
N ALA A 51 -9.12 13.07 7.06
CA ALA A 51 -9.10 12.23 8.25
C ALA A 51 -10.07 11.05 8.15
N GLN A 52 -11.30 11.30 7.68
CA GLN A 52 -12.29 10.23 7.47
C GLN A 52 -11.80 9.19 6.45
N ARG A 53 -11.25 9.62 5.31
CA ARG A 53 -10.72 8.71 4.28
C ARG A 53 -9.56 7.87 4.80
N ALA A 54 -8.71 8.44 5.65
CA ALA A 54 -7.61 7.71 6.28
C ALA A 54 -8.11 6.65 7.26
N ASP A 55 -9.14 6.95 8.06
CA ASP A 55 -9.78 5.98 8.94
C ASP A 55 -10.42 4.84 8.15
N GLU A 56 -11.16 5.16 7.08
CA GLU A 56 -11.75 4.17 6.17
C GLU A 56 -10.68 3.28 5.52
N ALA A 57 -9.57 3.87 5.04
CA ALA A 57 -8.45 3.14 4.48
C ALA A 57 -7.80 2.21 5.51
N ARG A 58 -7.59 2.68 6.75
CA ARG A 58 -7.04 1.86 7.84
C ARG A 58 -7.93 0.67 8.14
N VAL A 59 -9.24 0.88 8.28
CA VAL A 59 -10.22 -0.19 8.51
C VAL A 59 -10.20 -1.21 7.37
N ALA A 60 -10.16 -0.76 6.12
CA ALA A 60 -10.12 -1.63 4.94
C ALA A 60 -8.83 -2.47 4.90
N ILE A 61 -7.67 -1.87 5.20
CA ILE A 61 -6.38 -2.57 5.24
C ILE A 61 -6.38 -3.64 6.33
N VAL A 62 -6.84 -3.31 7.54
CA VAL A 62 -6.89 -4.26 8.66
C VAL A 62 -7.82 -5.43 8.34
N ALA A 63 -8.97 -5.16 7.72
CA ALA A 63 -9.89 -6.20 7.28
C ALA A 63 -9.27 -7.09 6.17
N GLU A 64 -8.50 -6.50 5.25
CA GLU A 64 -7.75 -7.24 4.22
C GLU A 64 -6.67 -8.13 4.82
N ILE A 65 -5.87 -7.61 5.76
CA ILE A 65 -4.84 -8.38 6.50
C ILE A 65 -5.47 -9.59 7.17
N ALA A 66 -6.58 -9.39 7.92
CA ALA A 66 -7.25 -10.49 8.60
C ALA A 66 -7.86 -11.52 7.63
N ARG A 67 -8.32 -11.09 6.46
CA ARG A 67 -8.81 -12.00 5.42
C ARG A 67 -7.66 -12.79 4.81
N ASN A 68 -6.56 -12.13 4.45
CA ASN A 68 -5.38 -12.77 3.88
C ASN A 68 -4.75 -13.77 4.86
N GLU A 69 -4.73 -13.47 6.16
CA GLU A 69 -4.30 -14.40 7.20
C GLU A 69 -5.11 -15.71 7.17
N ARG A 70 -6.44 -15.62 7.03
CA ARG A 70 -7.32 -16.79 6.93
C ARG A 70 -7.11 -17.56 5.63
N GLU A 71 -6.96 -16.87 4.50
CA GLU A 71 -6.64 -17.50 3.20
C GLU A 71 -5.31 -18.26 3.27
N LEU A 72 -4.28 -17.64 3.87
CA LEU A 72 -2.98 -18.28 4.06
C LEU A 72 -3.08 -19.51 4.98
N ALA A 73 -3.83 -19.42 6.09
CA ALA A 73 -4.05 -20.56 6.97
C ALA A 73 -4.78 -21.73 6.27
N GLY A 74 -5.66 -21.43 5.31
CA GLY A 74 -6.41 -22.43 4.55
C GLY A 74 -5.52 -23.41 3.78
N VAL A 75 -4.39 -22.95 3.24
CA VAL A 75 -3.50 -23.77 2.40
C VAL A 75 -2.38 -24.48 3.18
N GLN A 76 -2.35 -24.34 4.51
CA GLN A 76 -1.25 -24.85 5.34
C GLN A 76 -1.09 -26.37 5.24
N GLN A 77 -2.20 -27.09 5.37
CA GLN A 77 -2.19 -28.55 5.42
C GLN A 77 -1.73 -29.14 4.08
N ASP A 78 -2.20 -28.58 2.96
CA ASP A 78 -1.85 -29.02 1.61
C ASP A 78 -0.36 -28.77 1.32
N LEU A 79 0.17 -27.61 1.74
CA LEU A 79 1.59 -27.31 1.61
C LEU A 79 2.46 -28.29 2.41
N GLN A 80 2.10 -28.58 3.67
CA GLN A 80 2.83 -29.54 4.51
C GLN A 80 2.78 -30.95 3.93
N THR A 81 1.59 -31.42 3.54
CA THR A 81 1.40 -32.74 2.94
C THR A 81 2.22 -32.91 1.66
N THR A 82 2.24 -31.88 0.81
CA THR A 82 3.00 -31.91 -0.44
C THR A 82 4.50 -31.90 -0.19
N LEU A 83 4.97 -31.11 0.78
CA LEU A 83 6.38 -31.07 1.15
C LEU A 83 6.85 -32.44 1.70
N GLU A 84 6.06 -33.06 2.58
CA GLU A 84 6.35 -34.40 3.10
C GLU A 84 6.39 -35.46 1.99
N ALA A 85 5.46 -35.41 1.04
CA ALA A 85 5.45 -36.31 -0.11
C ALA A 85 6.71 -36.14 -0.98
N LEU A 86 7.13 -34.90 -1.23
CA LEU A 86 8.36 -34.59 -1.97
C LEU A 86 9.62 -35.07 -1.24
N GLU A 87 9.68 -34.90 0.07
CA GLU A 87 10.82 -35.36 0.88
C GLU A 87 10.91 -36.88 0.92
N ASN A 88 9.78 -37.56 1.05
CA ASN A 88 9.70 -39.02 0.98
C ASN A 88 10.11 -39.55 -0.40
N ALA A 89 9.63 -38.92 -1.48
CA ALA A 89 10.05 -39.24 -2.84
C ALA A 89 11.56 -39.04 -3.02
N ALA A 90 12.12 -37.93 -2.52
CA ALA A 90 13.55 -37.63 -2.63
C ALA A 90 14.42 -38.61 -1.83
N LYS A 91 13.90 -39.12 -0.72
CA LYS A 91 14.54 -40.20 0.04
C LYS A 91 14.51 -41.52 -0.73
N ALA A 92 13.33 -41.93 -1.22
CA ALA A 92 13.16 -43.19 -1.94
C ALA A 92 14.02 -43.27 -3.21
N THR A 93 14.11 -42.18 -3.99
CA THR A 93 14.98 -42.09 -5.16
C THR A 93 16.46 -42.28 -4.79
N ARG A 94 16.95 -41.65 -3.71
CA ARG A 94 18.33 -41.83 -3.23
C ARG A 94 18.63 -43.26 -2.76
N GLU A 95 17.61 -43.98 -2.31
CA GLU A 95 17.69 -45.38 -1.90
C GLU A 95 17.57 -46.36 -3.09
N GLY A 96 17.48 -45.85 -4.33
CA GLY A 96 17.37 -46.65 -5.55
C GLY A 96 15.94 -47.12 -5.86
N ASN A 97 14.94 -46.62 -5.14
CA ASN A 97 13.52 -46.96 -5.31
C ASN A 97 12.72 -45.70 -5.71
N PRO A 98 12.94 -45.13 -6.91
CA PRO A 98 12.19 -43.96 -7.35
C PRO A 98 10.69 -44.28 -7.43
N PRO A 99 9.81 -43.34 -7.04
CA PRO A 99 8.36 -43.55 -7.16
C PRO A 99 7.92 -43.61 -8.63
N ASP A 100 6.97 -44.50 -8.95
CA ASP A 100 6.40 -44.69 -10.30
C ASP A 100 5.64 -43.45 -10.83
N GLY A 101 5.35 -42.49 -9.96
CA GLY A 101 4.76 -41.21 -10.31
C GLY A 101 4.57 -40.33 -9.09
N LEU A 102 4.59 -39.01 -9.31
CA LEU A 102 4.34 -38.02 -8.28
C LEU A 102 3.21 -37.10 -8.74
N SER A 103 2.09 -37.15 -8.03
CA SER A 103 0.99 -36.21 -8.23
C SER A 103 1.13 -35.10 -7.20
N LEU A 104 1.37 -33.88 -7.67
CA LEU A 104 1.48 -32.70 -6.82
C LEU A 104 0.21 -31.89 -6.98
N ASN A 105 -0.55 -31.76 -5.89
CA ASN A 105 -1.64 -30.81 -5.82
C ASN A 105 -1.12 -29.53 -5.17
N VAL A 106 -1.18 -28.40 -5.88
CA VAL A 106 -0.73 -27.11 -5.37
C VAL A 106 -1.95 -26.25 -5.12
N GLU A 107 -2.39 -26.21 -3.87
CA GLU A 107 -3.38 -25.23 -3.45
C GLU A 107 -2.73 -23.84 -3.34
N VAL A 108 -3.49 -22.82 -3.74
CA VAL A 108 -2.99 -21.45 -3.90
C VAL A 108 -3.77 -20.53 -2.97
N ALA A 109 -3.05 -19.77 -2.14
CA ALA A 109 -3.65 -18.73 -1.33
C ALA A 109 -3.91 -17.47 -2.17
N LEU A 110 -5.15 -16.98 -2.14
CA LEU A 110 -5.60 -15.81 -2.89
C LEU A 110 -5.44 -14.53 -2.06
N LEU A 111 -4.18 -14.12 -1.88
CA LEU A 111 -3.85 -12.95 -1.07
C LEU A 111 -4.07 -11.65 -1.85
N SER A 112 -4.83 -10.71 -1.27
CA SER A 112 -5.11 -9.41 -1.86
C SER A 112 -4.14 -8.34 -1.38
N SER A 113 -3.90 -7.32 -2.21
CA SER A 113 -3.21 -6.07 -1.82
C SER A 113 -4.01 -4.83 -2.23
N ALA A 114 -5.31 -5.02 -2.52
CA ALA A 114 -6.16 -4.00 -3.09
C ALA A 114 -6.38 -2.84 -2.12
N ALA A 115 -6.73 -3.12 -0.86
CA ALA A 115 -6.99 -2.07 0.13
C ALA A 115 -5.72 -1.22 0.35
N TRP A 116 -4.57 -1.88 0.46
CA TRP A 116 -3.28 -1.20 0.61
C TRP A 116 -2.93 -0.33 -0.61
N LYS A 117 -3.02 -0.90 -1.82
CA LYS A 117 -2.71 -0.15 -3.05
C LYS A 117 -3.68 1.01 -3.28
N THR A 118 -4.96 0.84 -2.95
CA THR A 118 -5.95 1.92 -3.04
C THR A 118 -5.65 3.03 -2.01
N ALA A 119 -5.26 2.68 -0.79
CA ALA A 119 -4.87 3.66 0.21
C ALA A 119 -3.64 4.48 -0.22
N LEU A 120 -2.65 3.83 -0.85
CA LEU A 120 -1.47 4.50 -1.41
C LEU A 120 -1.78 5.36 -2.64
N ALA A 121 -2.70 4.90 -3.49
CA ALA A 121 -3.10 5.61 -4.71
C ALA A 121 -4.02 6.81 -4.43
N THR A 122 -4.53 6.93 -3.20
CA THR A 122 -5.39 8.03 -2.76
C THR A 122 -4.66 8.92 -1.74
N ASP A 123 -5.21 10.11 -1.50
CA ASP A 123 -4.61 11.05 -0.53
C ASP A 123 -4.72 10.57 0.93
N SER A 124 -5.45 9.47 1.16
CA SER A 124 -5.68 8.83 2.46
C SER A 124 -4.37 8.50 3.20
N SER A 125 -3.30 8.19 2.47
CA SER A 125 -1.98 7.89 3.04
C SER A 125 -1.36 9.05 3.82
N ARG A 126 -1.72 10.31 3.54
CA ARG A 126 -1.12 11.49 4.18
C ARG A 126 -1.44 11.63 5.66
N ARG A 127 -2.53 11.03 6.13
CA ARG A 127 -2.98 11.08 7.53
C ARG A 127 -2.74 9.77 8.28
N LEU A 128 -2.26 8.73 7.60
CA LEU A 128 -1.91 7.47 8.26
C LEU A 128 -0.62 7.65 9.06
N ASP A 129 -0.54 6.94 10.19
CA ASP A 129 0.67 6.93 11.01
C ASP A 129 1.85 6.30 10.25
N TYR A 130 2.98 6.99 10.25
CA TYR A 130 4.16 6.55 9.49
C TYR A 130 4.71 5.20 9.97
N ALA A 131 4.80 5.00 11.29
CA ALA A 131 5.34 3.76 11.83
C ALA A 131 4.43 2.57 11.50
N TRP A 132 3.12 2.77 11.56
CA TRP A 132 2.13 1.79 11.12
C TRP A 132 2.24 1.51 9.61
N MET A 133 2.34 2.55 8.77
CA MET A 133 2.51 2.37 7.33
C MET A 133 3.76 1.59 6.97
N LEU A 134 4.88 1.83 7.66
CA LEU A 134 6.13 1.09 7.43
C LEU A 134 5.94 -0.40 7.70
N GLN A 135 5.34 -0.75 8.84
CA GLN A 135 5.07 -2.15 9.20
C GLN A 135 4.12 -2.83 8.21
N VAL A 136 3.07 -2.12 7.78
CA VAL A 136 2.15 -2.61 6.75
C VAL A 136 2.87 -2.79 5.41
N SER A 137 3.77 -1.87 5.04
CA SER A 137 4.55 -1.98 3.81
C SER A 137 5.43 -3.22 3.81
N GLU A 138 6.18 -3.45 4.90
CA GLU A 138 7.03 -4.64 5.09
C GLU A 138 6.21 -5.94 4.99
N LEU A 139 5.02 -5.97 5.59
CA LEU A 139 4.09 -7.10 5.47
C LEU A 139 3.71 -7.37 4.00
N TYR A 140 3.31 -6.34 3.26
CA TYR A 140 2.90 -6.50 1.86
C TYR A 140 4.07 -6.81 0.92
N GLU A 141 5.29 -6.38 1.23
CA GLU A 141 6.50 -6.80 0.52
C GLU A 141 6.76 -8.30 0.70
N LEU A 142 6.68 -8.80 1.93
CA LEU A 142 6.80 -10.22 2.21
C LEU A 142 5.67 -11.04 1.56
N GLN A 143 4.45 -10.50 1.54
CA GLN A 143 3.32 -11.09 0.83
C GLN A 143 3.60 -11.22 -0.67
N GLU A 144 4.21 -10.20 -1.29
CA GLU A 144 4.57 -10.26 -2.71
C GLU A 144 5.61 -11.35 -2.99
N LEU A 145 6.63 -11.47 -2.14
CA LEU A 145 7.64 -12.53 -2.26
C LEU A 145 7.00 -13.93 -2.17
N TYR A 146 6.09 -14.13 -1.22
CA TYR A 146 5.33 -15.37 -1.09
C TYR A 146 4.51 -15.67 -2.35
N VAL A 147 3.71 -14.71 -2.83
CA VAL A 147 2.86 -14.88 -4.03
C VAL A 147 3.73 -15.22 -5.25
N ARG A 148 4.89 -14.58 -5.40
CA ARG A 148 5.83 -14.88 -6.49
C ARG A 148 6.38 -16.30 -6.40
N ALA A 149 6.80 -16.75 -5.21
CA ALA A 149 7.28 -18.11 -4.99
C ALA A 149 6.17 -19.15 -5.26
N GLN A 150 4.94 -18.87 -4.85
CA GLN A 150 3.78 -19.72 -5.10
C GLN A 150 3.54 -19.90 -6.61
N TRP A 151 3.56 -18.81 -7.38
CA TRP A 151 3.42 -18.88 -8.83
C TRP A 151 4.55 -19.65 -9.51
N GLN A 152 5.78 -19.53 -9.00
CA GLN A 152 6.92 -20.31 -9.49
C GLN A 152 6.69 -21.81 -9.28
N VAL A 153 6.21 -22.21 -8.09
CA VAL A 153 5.83 -23.61 -7.82
C VAL A 153 4.76 -24.08 -8.80
N VAL A 154 3.65 -23.34 -8.94
CA VAL A 154 2.53 -23.70 -9.85
C VAL A 154 3.02 -23.89 -11.30
N GLN A 155 3.84 -22.98 -11.81
CA GLN A 155 4.36 -23.08 -13.18
C GLN A 155 5.27 -24.30 -13.39
N LYS A 156 6.13 -24.59 -12.40
CA LYS A 156 7.04 -25.73 -12.47
C LYS A 156 6.31 -27.06 -12.31
N THR A 157 5.32 -27.15 -11.41
CA THR A 157 4.50 -28.36 -11.26
C THR A 157 3.65 -28.63 -12.50
N ALA A 158 3.13 -27.59 -13.16
CA ALA A 158 2.37 -27.74 -14.40
C ALA A 158 3.21 -28.28 -15.57
N THR A 159 4.52 -28.00 -15.58
CA THR A 159 5.45 -28.46 -16.61
C THR A 159 6.21 -29.74 -16.25
N PHE A 160 6.08 -30.21 -15.01
CA PHE A 160 6.77 -31.39 -14.47
C PHE A 160 6.53 -32.65 -15.31
N GLY A 161 5.27 -32.93 -15.70
CA GLY A 161 4.92 -34.11 -16.52
C GLY A 161 5.47 -34.07 -17.96
N SER A 162 5.97 -32.92 -18.42
CA SER A 162 6.47 -32.73 -19.79
C SER A 162 8.00 -32.86 -19.91
N ARG A 163 8.74 -32.90 -18.80
CA ARG A 163 10.20 -33.07 -18.79
C ARG A 163 10.57 -34.55 -18.85
N ARG A 164 10.63 -35.13 -20.06
CA ARG A 164 11.00 -36.54 -20.27
C ARG A 164 12.50 -36.82 -20.26
N ASP A 165 13.33 -35.80 -20.48
CA ASP A 165 14.77 -35.97 -20.74
C ASP A 165 15.67 -35.63 -19.53
N ALA A 166 15.09 -35.14 -18.43
CA ALA A 166 15.85 -34.75 -17.23
C ALA A 166 15.92 -35.90 -16.20
N PRO A 167 17.04 -36.08 -15.49
CA PRO A 167 17.14 -37.04 -14.40
C PRO A 167 16.10 -36.75 -13.30
N VAL A 168 15.37 -37.77 -12.85
CA VAL A 168 14.33 -37.64 -11.82
C VAL A 168 14.88 -36.99 -10.54
N GLU A 169 16.12 -37.31 -10.17
CA GLU A 169 16.80 -36.71 -9.02
C GLU A 169 16.96 -35.19 -9.12
N GLU A 170 17.34 -34.69 -10.30
CA GLU A 170 17.55 -33.26 -10.54
C GLU A 170 16.23 -32.50 -10.49
N VAL A 171 15.20 -33.03 -11.17
CA VAL A 171 13.87 -32.41 -11.18
C VAL A 171 13.27 -32.40 -9.78
N LEU A 172 13.41 -33.51 -9.04
CA LEU A 172 12.88 -33.62 -7.68
C LEU A 172 13.61 -32.71 -6.68
N ALA A 173 14.93 -32.56 -6.83
CA ALA A 173 15.71 -31.63 -6.01
C ALA A 173 15.31 -30.17 -6.28
N GLU A 174 15.08 -29.80 -7.55
CA GLU A 174 14.62 -28.46 -7.93
C GLU A 174 13.25 -28.15 -7.31
N VAL A 175 12.26 -29.03 -7.54
CA VAL A 175 10.90 -28.85 -7.03
C VAL A 175 10.90 -28.81 -5.50
N LEU A 176 11.62 -29.71 -4.83
CA LEU A 176 11.74 -29.69 -3.37
C LEU A 176 12.37 -28.38 -2.85
N GLY A 177 13.34 -27.82 -3.56
CA GLY A 177 13.92 -26.52 -3.26
C GLY A 177 12.89 -25.39 -3.30
N ASP A 178 12.06 -25.35 -4.34
CA ASP A 178 11.02 -24.33 -4.49
C ASP A 178 9.95 -24.45 -3.39
N PHE A 179 9.50 -25.67 -3.06
CA PHE A 179 8.54 -25.90 -1.99
C PHE A 179 9.10 -25.53 -0.60
N ARG A 180 10.40 -25.75 -0.36
CA ARG A 180 11.05 -25.31 0.89
C ARG A 180 11.12 -23.79 1.01
N LEU A 181 11.44 -23.10 -0.09
CA LEU A 181 11.39 -21.64 -0.12
C LEU A 181 9.96 -21.15 0.15
N LEU A 182 8.97 -21.72 -0.53
CA LEU A 182 7.56 -21.39 -0.32
C LEU A 182 7.13 -21.59 1.13
N ASN A 183 7.51 -22.71 1.75
CA ASN A 183 7.23 -22.97 3.17
C ASN A 183 7.95 -21.99 4.10
N THR A 184 9.18 -21.60 3.78
CA THR A 184 9.92 -20.59 4.59
C THR A 184 9.21 -19.24 4.54
N LEU A 185 8.79 -18.81 3.34
CA LEU A 185 8.01 -17.58 3.16
C LEU A 185 6.63 -17.66 3.81
N TYR A 186 5.97 -18.82 3.74
CA TYR A 186 4.70 -19.08 4.43
C TYR A 186 4.83 -18.84 5.94
N GLN A 187 5.86 -19.41 6.58
CA GLN A 187 6.07 -19.26 8.02
C GLN A 187 6.35 -17.80 8.39
N GLY A 188 7.22 -17.13 7.63
CA GLY A 188 7.54 -15.71 7.84
C GLY A 188 6.33 -14.80 7.67
N LEU A 189 5.53 -15.03 6.62
CA LEU A 189 4.34 -14.25 6.35
C LEU A 189 3.25 -14.49 7.40
N GLY A 190 3.06 -15.75 7.81
CA GLY A 190 2.14 -16.10 8.88
C GLY A 190 2.49 -15.43 10.20
N GLU A 191 3.77 -15.32 10.54
CA GLU A 191 4.21 -14.57 11.72
C GLU A 191 3.99 -13.05 11.56
N SER A 192 4.30 -12.51 10.38
CA SER A 192 4.09 -11.09 10.08
C SER A 192 2.60 -10.67 10.19
N TYR A 193 1.66 -11.52 9.74
CA TYR A 193 0.23 -11.26 9.93
C TYR A 193 -0.21 -11.21 11.40
N ARG A 194 0.43 -12.00 12.28
CA ARG A 194 0.11 -12.02 13.72
C ARG A 194 0.68 -10.82 14.47
N THR A 195 1.85 -10.33 14.05
CA THR A 195 2.56 -9.25 14.73
C THR A 195 2.20 -7.86 14.21
N THR A 196 1.62 -7.76 13.00
CA THR A 196 1.20 -6.48 12.42
C THR A 196 0.04 -5.86 13.21
N PRO A 197 0.13 -4.57 13.62
CA PRO A 197 -0.90 -3.91 14.41
C PRO A 197 -2.22 -3.73 13.65
N ARG A 198 -3.33 -4.02 14.34
CA ARG A 198 -4.71 -3.90 13.87
C ARG A 198 -5.36 -2.57 14.29
#